data_AF-A0A6A5FY30-F1
#
_entry.id   AF-A0A6A5FY30-F1
#
_cell.length_a   1.000
_cell.length_b   1.000
_cell.length_c   1.000
_cell.angle_alpha   90.00
_cell.angle_beta   90.00
_cell.angle_gamma   90.00
#
_symmetry.space_group_name_H-M   'P 1'
#
loop_
_entity.id
_entity.type
_entity.pdbx_description
1 polymer ?
#
loop_
_entity_poly.entity_id
_entity_poly.type
_entity_poly.pdbx_seq_one_letter_code
_entity_poly.pdbx_strand_id
1 'polypeptide(L)'
;MFYGHTHYDQFMVYYDMDDPKRRPFHFNWISPSLTTYDFLNPAFRIYEIDGGYQGATYTVKSAQTYFANVTEANMKNKEPEWVLSYDTADHYQMTDFSPQSWSDLSDKLWTNTTMFRDYVRHFYRNHYNNECYTDYKCRYTFVCDIKKGRSYDESFCDHLIR
;
A
#
# COMPACT_ATOMS: atom_id res chain seq x y z
N MET A 1 2.23 9.78 7.60
CA MET A 1 1.83 9.35 8.97
C MET A 1 1.58 7.83 8.99
N PHE A 2 1.47 7.19 10.16
CA PHE A 2 1.26 5.74 10.30
C PHE A 2 -0.13 5.41 10.85
N TYR A 3 -0.84 4.52 10.17
CA TYR A 3 -2.20 4.09 10.48
C TYR A 3 -2.36 2.57 10.36
N GLY A 4 -3.53 2.08 10.79
CA GLY A 4 -3.97 0.70 10.66
C GLY A 4 -5.49 0.65 10.48
N HIS A 5 -6.17 -0.16 11.30
CA HIS A 5 -7.63 -0.36 11.31
C HIS A 5 -8.22 -1.09 10.08
N THR A 6 -7.79 -0.77 8.87
CA THR A 6 -8.35 -1.37 7.64
C THR A 6 -8.01 -2.85 7.47
N HIS A 7 -7.01 -3.35 8.22
CA HIS A 7 -6.40 -4.68 8.11
C HIS A 7 -5.63 -4.94 6.81
N TYR A 8 -5.88 -4.17 5.75
CA TYR A 8 -5.21 -4.31 4.46
C TYR A 8 -3.87 -3.56 4.41
N ASP A 9 -3.03 -3.97 3.47
CA ASP A 9 -1.78 -3.28 3.18
C ASP A 9 -2.04 -2.23 2.09
N GLN A 10 -2.04 -0.96 2.47
CA GLN A 10 -2.39 0.11 1.56
C GLN A 10 -1.73 1.43 1.96
N PHE A 11 -1.95 2.44 1.13
CA PHE A 11 -1.54 3.82 1.41
C PHE A 11 -2.62 4.78 0.95
N MET A 12 -2.50 6.04 1.33
CA MET A 12 -3.42 7.09 0.91
C MET A 12 -2.66 8.40 0.70
N VAL A 13 -2.83 9.02 -0.46
CA VAL A 13 -2.18 10.27 -0.85
C VAL A 13 -3.14 11.45 -0.64
N TYR A 14 -2.58 12.57 -0.19
CA TYR A 14 -3.31 13.80 0.05
C TYR A 14 -2.81 14.88 -0.90
N TYR A 15 -3.77 15.57 -1.51
CA TYR A 15 -3.53 16.56 -2.55
C TYR A 15 -4.06 17.93 -2.12
N ASP A 16 -3.33 18.96 -2.51
CA ASP A 16 -3.75 20.35 -2.34
C ASP A 16 -4.95 20.63 -3.26
N MET A 17 -6.08 20.97 -2.66
CA MET A 17 -7.34 21.16 -3.39
C MET A 17 -7.41 22.51 -4.08
N ASP A 18 -6.63 23.49 -3.60
CA ASP A 18 -6.57 24.83 -4.16
C ASP A 18 -5.56 24.91 -5.33
N ASP A 19 -4.72 23.89 -5.49
CA ASP A 19 -3.82 23.74 -6.64
C ASP A 19 -4.55 23.04 -7.81
N PRO A 20 -4.72 23.69 -8.97
CA PRO A 20 -5.32 23.07 -10.16
C PRO A 20 -4.57 21.83 -10.65
N LYS A 21 -3.28 21.71 -10.34
CA LYS A 21 -2.45 20.54 -10.66
C LYS A 21 -2.57 19.42 -9.64
N ARG A 22 -3.36 19.60 -8.57
CA ARG A 22 -3.53 18.64 -7.46
C ARG A 22 -2.17 18.21 -6.92
N ARG A 23 -1.36 19.14 -6.41
CA ARG A 23 -0.02 18.83 -5.90
C ARG A 23 -0.10 17.92 -4.65
N PRO A 24 0.58 16.76 -4.63
CA PRO A 24 0.61 15.91 -3.43
C PRO A 24 1.43 16.59 -2.32
N PHE A 25 0.90 16.61 -1.10
CA PHE A 25 1.60 17.22 0.05
C PHE A 25 1.74 16.27 1.25
N HIS A 26 0.97 15.18 1.30
CA HIS A 26 1.09 14.19 2.35
C HIS A 26 0.70 12.79 1.85
N PHE A 27 1.08 11.77 2.63
CA PHE A 27 0.57 10.43 2.47
C PHE A 27 0.54 9.67 3.80
N ASN A 28 -0.31 8.65 3.85
CA ASN A 28 -0.44 7.75 4.98
C ASN A 28 0.08 6.37 4.62
N TRP A 29 0.91 5.84 5.51
CA TRP A 29 1.18 4.41 5.59
C TRP A 29 0.02 3.74 6.32
N ILE A 30 -0.62 2.75 5.71
CA ILE A 30 -1.69 1.97 6.36
C ILE A 30 -1.19 0.53 6.42
N SER A 31 -0.74 0.14 7.61
CA SER A 31 -0.05 -1.14 7.81
C SER A 31 -1.04 -2.30 7.89
N PRO A 32 -0.67 -3.49 7.40
CA PRO A 32 -1.53 -4.66 7.45
C PRO A 32 -1.75 -5.14 8.89
N SER A 33 -2.79 -5.96 9.08
CA SER A 33 -3.10 -6.55 10.39
C SER A 33 -2.28 -7.80 10.72
N LEU A 34 -2.08 -7.99 12.02
CA LEU A 34 -1.66 -9.28 12.56
C LEU A 34 -2.81 -10.30 12.57
N THR A 35 -4.06 -9.85 12.75
CA THR A 35 -5.23 -10.75 12.69
C THR A 35 -5.45 -11.27 11.27
N THR A 36 -5.95 -12.50 11.18
CA THR A 36 -6.41 -13.12 9.93
C THR A 36 -7.80 -12.64 9.49
N TYR A 37 -8.46 -11.78 10.28
CA TYR A 37 -9.81 -11.30 10.00
C TYR A 37 -9.86 -10.39 8.75
N ASP A 38 -10.63 -10.68 7.71
CA ASP A 38 -11.34 -11.95 7.46
C ASP A 38 -10.80 -12.57 6.18
N PHE A 39 -10.04 -13.66 6.29
CA PHE A 39 -9.37 -14.37 5.19
C PHE A 39 -8.04 -13.77 4.71
N LEU A 40 -7.27 -13.17 5.62
CA LEU A 40 -5.95 -12.59 5.34
C LEU A 40 -4.84 -13.42 5.99
N ASN A 41 -3.65 -13.47 5.39
CA ASN A 41 -2.48 -13.92 6.15
C ASN A 41 -2.07 -12.83 7.17
N PRO A 42 -1.62 -13.22 8.37
CA PRO A 42 -1.10 -12.30 9.37
C PRO A 42 0.17 -11.63 8.84
N ALA A 43 0.32 -10.33 9.09
CA ALA A 43 1.49 -9.56 8.69
C ALA A 43 1.86 -8.46 9.68
N PHE A 44 3.10 -8.03 9.60
CA PHE A 44 3.60 -6.82 10.25
C PHE A 44 4.54 -6.07 9.31
N ARG A 45 4.78 -4.80 9.61
CA ARG A 45 5.71 -3.95 8.86
C ARG A 45 6.77 -3.37 9.79
N ILE A 46 8.02 -3.40 9.34
CA ILE A 46 9.14 -2.73 9.98
C ILE A 46 9.47 -1.49 9.16
N TYR A 47 9.57 -0.35 9.84
CA TYR A 47 10.03 0.91 9.26
C TYR A 47 11.42 1.23 9.79
N GLU A 48 12.36 1.51 8.91
CA GLU A 48 13.60 2.18 9.28
C GLU A 48 13.39 3.68 9.14
N ILE A 49 13.69 4.44 10.19
CA ILE A 49 13.48 5.89 10.24
C ILE A 49 14.82 6.56 10.48
N ASP A 50 15.09 7.60 9.71
CA ASP A 50 16.25 8.47 9.89
C ASP A 50 16.20 9.15 11.27
N GLY A 51 17.15 8.86 12.15
CA GLY A 51 17.06 9.31 13.53
C GLY A 51 18.31 9.02 14.37
N GLY A 52 18.28 9.51 15.60
CA GLY A 52 19.35 9.26 16.59
C GLY A 52 20.50 10.27 16.57
N TYR A 53 20.40 11.37 15.81
CA TYR A 53 21.42 12.41 15.73
C TYR A 53 20.83 13.82 15.51
N GLN A 54 21.63 14.86 15.80
CA GLN A 54 21.21 16.25 15.61
C GLN A 54 21.05 16.59 14.13
N GLY A 55 19.89 17.11 13.73
CA GLY A 55 19.59 17.42 12.33
C GLY A 55 19.00 16.23 11.55
N ALA A 56 18.64 15.13 12.22
CA ALA A 56 17.91 14.04 11.60
C ALA A 56 16.58 14.51 10.98
N THR A 57 16.22 13.92 9.84
CA THR A 57 15.01 14.27 9.10
C THR A 57 13.76 13.61 9.66
N TYR A 58 13.91 12.52 10.43
CA TYR A 58 12.80 11.70 10.92
C TYR A 58 11.90 11.15 9.81
N THR A 59 12.45 11.02 8.60
CA THR A 59 11.77 10.42 7.45
C THR A 59 11.99 8.91 7.42
N VAL A 60 11.03 8.19 6.86
CA VAL A 60 11.17 6.75 6.63
C VAL A 60 12.21 6.52 5.52
N LYS A 61 13.14 5.59 5.74
CA LYS A 61 14.22 5.22 4.83
C LYS A 61 14.01 3.85 4.18
N SER A 62 13.39 2.91 4.90
CA SER A 62 12.98 1.60 4.40
C SER A 62 11.67 1.18 5.05
N ALA A 63 10.90 0.36 4.33
CA ALA A 63 9.65 -0.23 4.80
C ALA A 63 9.53 -1.66 4.30
N GLN A 64 9.72 -2.62 5.21
CA GLN A 64 9.70 -4.05 4.92
C GLN A 64 8.47 -4.70 5.53
N THR A 65 7.77 -5.50 4.73
CA THR A 65 6.58 -6.22 5.17
C THR A 65 6.86 -7.70 5.26
N TYR A 66 6.54 -8.27 6.42
CA TYR A 66 6.63 -9.70 6.68
C TYR A 66 5.23 -10.27 6.80
N PHE A 67 5.03 -11.47 6.31
CA PHE A 67 3.80 -12.21 6.48
C PHE A 67 4.11 -13.66 6.84
N ALA A 68 3.10 -14.35 7.37
CA ALA A 68 3.20 -15.78 7.58
C ALA A 68 2.06 -16.52 6.86
N ASN A 69 2.39 -17.57 6.12
CA ASN A 69 1.41 -18.33 5.36
C ASN A 69 0.68 -19.33 6.27
N VAL A 70 -0.52 -18.98 6.73
CA VAL A 70 -1.28 -19.85 7.65
C VAL A 70 -1.81 -21.10 6.97
N THR A 71 -2.06 -21.08 5.66
CA THR A 71 -2.44 -22.28 4.91
C THR A 71 -1.34 -23.31 4.94
N GLU A 72 -0.10 -22.88 4.66
CA GLU A 72 1.06 -23.75 4.71
C GLU A 72 1.32 -24.28 6.12
N ALA A 73 1.26 -23.40 7.13
CA ALA A 73 1.44 -23.76 8.54
C ALA A 73 0.45 -24.85 8.98
N ASN A 74 -0.84 -24.66 8.65
CA ASN A 74 -1.91 -25.60 8.95
C ASN A 74 -1.73 -26.94 8.21
N MET A 75 -1.41 -26.91 6.91
CA MET A 75 -1.19 -28.13 6.11
C MET A 75 -0.02 -28.95 6.62
N LYS A 76 1.05 -28.29 7.10
CA LYS A 76 2.26 -28.94 7.61
C LYS A 76 2.19 -29.23 9.12
N ASN A 77 1.09 -28.87 9.79
CA ASN A 77 0.92 -28.96 11.24
C ASN A 77 2.12 -28.39 12.01
N LYS A 78 2.54 -27.17 11.64
CA LYS A 78 3.67 -26.44 12.23
C LYS A 78 3.28 -25.00 12.57
N GLU A 79 4.11 -24.36 13.38
CA GLU A 79 4.01 -22.92 13.63
C GLU A 79 4.21 -22.09 12.34
N PRO A 80 3.51 -20.96 12.20
CA PRO A 80 3.65 -20.09 11.04
C PRO A 80 5.05 -19.45 11.00
N GLU A 81 5.74 -19.62 9.87
CA GLU A 81 7.04 -19.00 9.62
C GLU A 81 6.86 -17.62 9.01
N TRP A 82 7.51 -16.61 9.62
CA TRP A 82 7.52 -15.24 9.12
C TRP A 82 8.56 -15.10 8.02
N VAL A 83 8.11 -14.70 6.84
CA VAL A 83 8.97 -14.47 5.68
C VAL A 83 8.81 -13.04 5.18
N LEU A 84 9.89 -12.48 4.65
CA LEU A 84 9.84 -11.18 3.98
C LEU A 84 8.93 -11.30 2.76
N SER A 85 7.83 -10.53 2.76
CA SER A 85 6.95 -10.40 1.60
C SER A 85 7.60 -9.53 0.54
N TYR A 86 7.94 -8.30 0.92
CA TYR A 86 8.58 -7.33 0.03
C TYR A 86 9.22 -6.19 0.84
N ASP A 87 10.25 -5.58 0.24
CA ASP A 87 10.67 -4.21 0.57
C ASP A 87 9.96 -3.23 -0.36
N THR A 88 9.39 -2.17 0.20
CA THR A 88 8.55 -1.22 -0.52
C THR A 88 9.31 -0.47 -1.62
N ALA A 89 10.52 -0.01 -1.32
CA ALA A 89 11.30 0.77 -2.26
C ALA A 89 11.78 -0.11 -3.43
N ASP A 90 12.28 -1.30 -3.10
CA ASP A 90 12.77 -2.25 -4.10
C ASP A 90 11.64 -2.74 -5.01
N HIS A 91 10.49 -3.13 -4.44
CA HIS A 91 9.38 -3.71 -5.21
C HIS A 91 8.73 -2.69 -6.15
N TYR A 92 8.48 -1.46 -5.66
CA TYR A 92 7.81 -0.42 -6.45
C TYR A 92 8.78 0.51 -7.20
N GLN A 93 10.10 0.23 -7.12
CA GLN A 93 11.16 1.01 -7.76
C GLN A 93 11.09 2.49 -7.35
N MET A 94 10.93 2.74 -6.05
CA MET A 94 10.83 4.09 -5.49
C MET A 94 12.20 4.55 -5.00
N THR A 95 12.59 5.77 -5.34
CA THR A 95 13.86 6.38 -4.90
C THR A 95 13.76 6.98 -3.50
N ASP A 96 12.56 7.35 -3.09
CA ASP A 96 12.23 7.87 -1.77
C ASP A 96 10.74 7.62 -1.45
N PHE A 97 10.32 8.02 -0.25
CA PHE A 97 8.93 7.94 0.19
C PHE A 97 8.28 9.33 0.30
N SER A 98 8.64 10.26 -0.59
CA SER A 98 7.99 11.56 -0.68
C SER A 98 6.51 11.43 -1.11
N PRO A 99 5.64 12.41 -0.77
CA PRO A 99 4.27 12.42 -1.26
C PRO A 99 4.16 12.30 -2.78
N GLN A 100 5.13 12.87 -3.52
CA GLN A 100 5.18 12.76 -4.97
C GLN A 100 5.41 11.31 -5.42
N SER A 101 6.37 10.59 -4.83
CA SER A 101 6.62 9.19 -5.20
C SER A 101 5.42 8.28 -4.94
N TRP A 102 4.63 8.55 -3.89
CA TRP A 102 3.37 7.83 -3.65
C TRP A 102 2.27 8.19 -4.65
N SER A 103 2.18 9.46 -5.05
CA SER A 103 1.31 9.88 -6.16
C SER A 103 1.69 9.17 -7.45
N ASP A 104 2.97 9.16 -7.81
CA ASP A 104 3.48 8.51 -9.01
C ASP A 104 3.20 7.00 -8.98
N LEU A 105 3.35 6.36 -7.82
CA LEU A 105 2.97 4.96 -7.65
C LEU A 105 1.47 4.76 -7.93
N SER A 106 0.59 5.64 -7.42
CA SER A 106 -0.85 5.53 -7.72
C SER A 106 -1.16 5.61 -9.22
N ASP A 107 -0.44 6.45 -9.97
CA ASP A 107 -0.58 6.56 -11.43
C ASP A 107 0.00 5.35 -12.17
N LYS A 108 1.11 4.78 -11.66
CA LYS A 108 1.66 3.52 -12.17
C LYS A 108 0.68 2.36 -11.93
N LEU A 109 0.03 2.29 -10.76
CA LEU A 109 -0.99 1.28 -10.47
C LEU A 109 -2.19 1.39 -11.42
N TRP A 110 -2.53 2.61 -11.87
CA TRP A 110 -3.57 2.81 -12.88
C TRP A 110 -3.17 2.27 -14.26
N THR A 111 -1.93 2.50 -14.68
CA THR A 111 -1.49 2.22 -16.06
C THR A 111 -0.85 0.85 -16.25
N ASN A 112 -0.22 0.29 -15.21
CA ASN A 112 0.48 -0.99 -15.23
C ASN A 112 -0.31 -2.08 -14.50
N THR A 113 -1.04 -2.91 -15.26
CA THR A 113 -1.85 -4.02 -14.74
C THR A 113 -1.05 -5.08 -13.98
N THR A 114 0.21 -5.29 -14.34
CA THR A 114 1.06 -6.29 -13.67
C THR A 114 1.44 -5.80 -12.27
N MET A 115 1.88 -4.54 -12.16
CA MET A 115 2.19 -3.92 -10.87
C MET A 115 0.92 -3.81 -10.01
N PHE A 116 -0.22 -3.50 -10.62
CA PHE A 116 -1.50 -3.48 -9.91
C PHE A 116 -1.89 -4.85 -9.35
N ARG A 117 -1.72 -5.93 -10.12
CA ARG A 117 -1.94 -7.30 -9.64
C ARG A 117 -1.08 -7.60 -8.41
N ASP A 118 0.19 -7.19 -8.43
CA ASP A 118 1.11 -7.46 -7.32
C ASP A 118 0.75 -6.59 -6.09
N TYR A 119 0.37 -5.33 -6.28
CA TYR A 119 -0.22 -4.50 -5.22
C TYR A 119 -1.45 -5.14 -4.58
N VAL A 120 -2.37 -5.66 -5.38
CA VAL A 120 -3.58 -6.32 -4.88
C VAL A 120 -3.24 -7.61 -4.11
N ARG A 121 -2.21 -8.36 -4.52
CA ARG A 121 -1.70 -9.51 -3.74
C ARG A 121 -1.14 -9.06 -2.40
N HIS A 122 -0.38 -7.98 -2.34
CA HIS A 122 0.11 -7.41 -1.07
C HIS A 122 -1.05 -6.87 -0.22
N PHE A 123 -2.06 -6.26 -0.83
CA PHE A 123 -3.23 -5.72 -0.15
C PHE A 123 -3.98 -6.78 0.67
N TYR A 124 -4.17 -7.98 0.10
CA TYR A 124 -4.84 -9.11 0.77
C TYR A 124 -3.87 -10.10 1.45
N ARG A 125 -2.58 -10.05 1.12
CA ARG A 125 -1.52 -10.99 1.57
C ARG A 125 -1.88 -12.45 1.37
N ASN A 126 -2.73 -12.76 0.39
CA ASN A 126 -3.15 -14.13 0.11
C ASN A 126 -3.04 -14.40 -1.40
N HIS A 127 -3.09 -15.68 -1.75
CA HIS A 127 -3.07 -16.13 -3.15
C HIS A 127 -4.49 -16.28 -3.72
N TYR A 128 -5.48 -15.60 -3.13
CA TYR A 128 -6.81 -15.61 -3.71
C TYR A 128 -6.72 -14.97 -5.10
N ASN A 129 -7.10 -15.73 -6.13
CA ASN A 129 -7.11 -15.24 -7.50
C ASN A 129 -8.30 -14.28 -7.65
N ASN A 130 -8.15 -13.04 -7.19
CA ASN A 130 -9.14 -12.03 -7.48
C ASN A 130 -8.99 -11.61 -8.95
N GLU A 131 -10.08 -11.64 -9.71
CA GLU A 131 -10.09 -11.16 -11.10
C GLU A 131 -9.99 -9.61 -11.16
N CYS A 132 -9.86 -8.95 -9.99
CA CYS A 132 -9.78 -7.51 -9.82
C CYS A 132 -8.71 -6.87 -10.71
N TYR A 133 -7.55 -7.50 -10.88
CA TYR A 133 -6.47 -6.94 -11.68
C TYR A 133 -6.76 -6.89 -13.19
N THR A 134 -7.75 -7.65 -13.66
CA THR A 134 -8.26 -7.60 -15.04
C THR A 134 -9.51 -6.75 -15.18
N ASP A 135 -10.21 -6.44 -14.09
CA ASP A 135 -11.40 -5.61 -14.10
C ASP A 135 -11.04 -4.12 -13.94
N TYR A 136 -11.40 -3.34 -14.96
CA TYR A 136 -11.27 -1.90 -14.96
C TYR A 136 -11.95 -1.25 -13.74
N LYS A 137 -13.17 -1.69 -13.40
CA LYS A 137 -13.94 -1.07 -12.31
C LYS A 137 -13.26 -1.32 -10.98
N CYS A 138 -12.80 -2.55 -10.74
CA CYS A 138 -12.05 -2.88 -9.54
C CYS A 138 -10.77 -2.03 -9.42
N ARG A 139 -9.96 -1.94 -10.49
CA ARG A 139 -8.76 -1.11 -10.48
C ARG A 139 -9.07 0.38 -10.24
N TYR A 140 -10.12 0.90 -10.85
CA TYR A 140 -10.58 2.26 -10.61
C TYR A 140 -10.90 2.46 -9.12
N THR A 141 -11.65 1.56 -8.49
CA THR A 141 -11.96 1.65 -7.05
C THR A 141 -10.69 1.69 -6.21
N PHE A 142 -9.75 0.77 -6.41
CA PHE A 142 -8.49 0.75 -5.65
C PHE A 142 -7.67 2.03 -5.83
N VAL A 143 -7.42 2.44 -7.07
CA VAL A 143 -6.61 3.63 -7.36
C VAL A 143 -7.31 4.91 -6.88
N CYS A 144 -8.64 4.94 -6.96
CA CYS A 144 -9.41 6.06 -6.48
C CYS A 144 -9.35 6.14 -4.94
N ASP A 145 -9.52 5.02 -4.23
CA ASP A 145 -9.46 5.00 -2.77
C ASP A 145 -8.08 5.39 -2.20
N ILE A 146 -6.98 5.02 -2.86
CA ILE A 146 -5.63 5.50 -2.47
C ILE A 146 -5.42 7.00 -2.76
N LYS A 147 -6.19 7.61 -3.66
CA LYS A 147 -6.14 9.06 -3.95
C LYS A 147 -7.14 9.88 -3.12
N LYS A 148 -8.12 9.24 -2.47
CA LYS A 148 -9.13 9.89 -1.61
C LYS A 148 -8.59 10.20 -0.22
N GLY A 149 -7.80 11.26 -0.08
CA GLY A 149 -7.37 11.77 1.22
C GLY A 149 -8.52 12.34 2.09
N ARG A 150 -9.66 12.66 1.48
CA ARG A 150 -10.82 13.29 2.14
C ARG A 150 -12.09 12.47 1.92
N SER A 151 -12.77 12.11 3.01
CA SER A 151 -14.04 11.38 2.95
C SER A 151 -15.12 12.19 2.21
N TYR A 152 -15.96 11.49 1.46
CA TYR A 152 -17.10 12.05 0.69
C TYR A 152 -16.73 13.05 -0.41
N ASP A 153 -15.49 13.04 -0.87
CA ASP A 153 -15.02 13.86 -1.98
C ASP A 153 -14.42 12.94 -3.04
N GLU A 154 -15.11 12.81 -4.17
CA GLU A 154 -14.68 11.93 -5.28
C GLU A 154 -13.87 12.67 -6.34
N SER A 155 -13.72 14.00 -6.20
CA SER A 155 -13.05 14.85 -7.20
C SER A 155 -11.54 14.57 -7.35
N PHE A 156 -10.98 13.75 -6.48
CA PHE A 156 -9.60 13.25 -6.58
C PHE A 156 -9.40 12.27 -7.75
N CYS A 157 -10.48 11.67 -8.26
CA CYS A 157 -10.42 10.61 -9.25
C CYS A 157 -10.94 11.02 -10.64
N ASP A 158 -11.37 12.27 -10.81
CA ASP A 158 -12.01 12.75 -12.04
C ASP A 158 -11.14 12.61 -13.30
N HIS A 159 -9.81 12.57 -13.12
CA HIS A 159 -8.84 12.41 -14.20
C HIS A 159 -8.59 10.95 -14.59
N LEU A 160 -9.07 9.97 -13.80
CA LEU A 160 -8.99 8.54 -14.10
C LEU A 160 -10.08 8.18 -15.10
N ILE A 161 -9.85 8.52 -16.36
CA ILE A 161 -10.76 8.26 -17.48
C ILE A 161 -10.31 6.99 -18.22
N ARG A 162 -11.29 6.32 -18.83
CA ARG A 162 -11.14 5.06 -19.56
C ARG A 162 -10.26 5.17 -20.79
#